data_AF-A0A3P7ZX09-F1
#
_entry.id   AF-A0A3P7ZX09-F1
#
_cell.length_a   1.000
_cell.length_b   1.000
_cell.length_c   1.000
_cell.angle_alpha   90.00
_cell.angle_beta   90.00
_cell.angle_gamma   90.00
#
_symmetry.space_group_name_H-M   'P 1'
#
loop_
_entity.id
_entity.type
_entity.pdbx_description
1 polymer ?
#
loop_
_entity_poly.entity_id
_entity_poly.type
_entity_poly.pdbx_seq_one_letter_code
_entity_poly.pdbx_strand_id
1 'polypeptide(L)'
;MEDVESFTYLGSIIDKQGGSDADVKARIGKARTAFLQLKNIWNSKQLSTNIKVRIFNTNVKAVLLYRDETWRITTTIIKKLQVFINSCLCKILNIHWPDTISNSLLWERTNQLPAEEEIRKRRWKWIGHTLRKSSNCITRQALFWNPEWKWK
;
A
#
# COMPACT_ATOMS: atom_id res chain seq x y z
N MET A 1 -15.57 24.73 -18.60
CA MET A 1 -14.89 23.60 -17.93
C MET A 1 -15.97 22.83 -17.19
N GLU A 2 -16.20 21.58 -17.55
CA GLU A 2 -17.14 20.72 -16.83
C GLU A 2 -16.46 20.18 -15.57
N ASP A 3 -17.15 20.29 -14.45
CA ASP A 3 -16.62 19.98 -13.12
C ASP A 3 -16.95 18.54 -12.73
N VAL A 4 -16.04 17.61 -13.03
CA VAL A 4 -16.24 16.17 -12.80
C VAL A 4 -15.94 15.82 -11.33
N GLU A 5 -16.84 15.07 -10.66
CA GLU A 5 -16.70 14.70 -9.25
C GLU A 5 -15.48 13.82 -8.93
N SER A 6 -15.10 12.93 -9.85
CA SER A 6 -13.87 12.15 -9.76
C SER A 6 -13.40 11.69 -11.14
N PHE A 7 -12.09 11.55 -11.31
CA PHE A 7 -11.50 11.02 -12.55
C PHE A 7 -10.36 10.03 -12.25
N THR A 8 -10.11 9.11 -13.18
CA THR A 8 -9.01 8.15 -13.07
C THR A 8 -7.82 8.64 -13.86
N TYR A 9 -6.70 8.92 -13.17
CA TYR A 9 -5.43 9.28 -13.79
C TYR A 9 -4.36 8.26 -13.42
N LEU A 10 -3.77 7.62 -14.44
CA LEU A 10 -2.73 6.59 -14.28
C LEU A 10 -3.13 5.48 -13.27
N GLY A 11 -4.43 5.16 -13.22
CA GLY A 11 -4.98 4.13 -12.33
C GLY A 11 -5.11 4.54 -10.86
N SER A 12 -4.96 5.83 -10.52
CA SER A 12 -5.35 6.42 -9.25
C SER A 12 -6.63 7.25 -9.43
N ILE A 13 -7.54 7.16 -8.46
CA ILE A 13 -8.78 7.94 -8.44
C ILE A 13 -8.47 9.28 -7.76
N ILE A 14 -8.73 10.38 -8.46
CA ILE A 14 -8.62 11.74 -7.95
C ILE A 14 -10.04 12.27 -7.75
N ASP A 15 -10.42 12.56 -6.51
CA ASP A 15 -11.71 13.15 -6.16
C ASP A 15 -11.58 14.66 -5.86
N LYS A 16 -12.70 15.39 -5.86
CA LYS A 16 -12.76 16.83 -5.54
C LYS A 16 -12.22 17.17 -4.15
N GLN A 17 -12.26 16.24 -3.20
CA GLN A 17 -11.72 16.40 -1.85
C GLN A 17 -10.20 16.14 -1.77
N GLY A 18 -9.56 15.70 -2.85
CA GLY A 18 -8.17 15.25 -2.86
C GLY A 18 -7.90 14.04 -1.96
N GLY A 19 -8.94 13.27 -1.62
CA GLY A 19 -8.92 12.15 -0.69
C GLY A 19 -8.28 10.90 -1.31
N SER A 20 -7.48 10.18 -0.51
CA SER A 20 -6.90 8.90 -0.93
C SER A 20 -7.79 7.69 -0.62
N ASP A 21 -8.99 7.89 -0.05
CA ASP A 21 -9.84 6.79 0.40
C ASP A 21 -10.38 5.95 -0.77
N ALA A 22 -10.85 6.60 -1.83
CA ALA A 22 -11.37 5.93 -3.03
C ALA A 22 -10.28 5.09 -3.72
N ASP A 23 -9.07 5.65 -3.87
CA ASP A 23 -7.93 4.93 -4.45
C ASP A 23 -7.52 3.73 -3.58
N VAL A 24 -7.39 3.91 -2.26
CA VAL A 24 -7.09 2.83 -1.31
C VAL A 24 -8.14 1.72 -1.38
N LYS A 25 -9.43 2.07 -1.44
CA LYS A 25 -10.53 1.10 -1.55
C LYS A 25 -10.43 0.31 -2.85
N ALA A 26 -10.19 0.98 -3.98
CA ALA A 26 -10.00 0.33 -5.27
C ALA A 26 -8.78 -0.62 -5.27
N ARG A 27 -7.68 -0.20 -4.64
CA ARG A 27 -6.45 -0.99 -4.52
C ARG A 27 -6.62 -2.22 -3.63
N ILE A 28 -7.35 -2.10 -2.52
CA ILE A 28 -7.75 -3.25 -1.70
C ILE A 28 -8.59 -4.23 -2.53
N GLY A 29 -9.52 -3.73 -3.35
CA GLY A 29 -10.29 -4.56 -4.27
C GLY A 29 -9.41 -5.36 -5.24
N LYS A 30 -8.49 -4.69 -5.93
CA LYS A 30 -7.53 -5.32 -6.86
C LYS A 30 -6.63 -6.33 -6.16
N ALA A 31 -6.06 -5.96 -5.00
CA ALA A 31 -5.20 -6.84 -4.23
C ALA A 31 -5.96 -8.07 -3.70
N ARG A 32 -7.23 -7.91 -3.32
CA ARG A 32 -8.10 -9.02 -2.92
C ARG A 32 -8.32 -9.99 -4.08
N THR A 33 -8.61 -9.49 -5.28
CA THR A 33 -8.73 -10.33 -6.47
C THR A 33 -7.44 -11.09 -6.77
N ALA A 34 -6.30 -10.42 -6.75
CA ALA A 34 -4.99 -11.06 -6.94
C ALA A 34 -4.72 -12.14 -5.87
N PHE A 35 -5.06 -11.88 -4.61
CA PHE A 35 -4.93 -12.85 -3.54
C PHE A 35 -5.82 -14.08 -3.77
N LEU A 36 -7.07 -13.90 -4.19
CA LEU A 36 -8.00 -15.00 -4.45
C LEU A 36 -7.58 -15.85 -5.67
N GLN A 37 -7.00 -15.25 -6.70
CA GLN A 37 -6.47 -15.98 -7.86
C GLN A 37 -5.36 -16.96 -7.44
N LEU A 38 -4.58 -16.62 -6.42
CA LEU A 38 -3.49 -17.43 -5.89
C LEU A 38 -3.95 -18.43 -4.80
N LYS A 39 -5.25 -18.70 -4.65
CA LYS A 39 -5.80 -19.59 -3.60
C LYS A 39 -5.10 -20.95 -3.48
N ASN A 40 -4.72 -21.54 -4.61
CA ASN A 40 -4.08 -22.86 -4.65
C ASN A 40 -2.68 -22.82 -4.00
N ILE A 41 -1.98 -21.69 -4.12
CA ILE A 41 -0.66 -21.47 -3.50
C ILE A 41 -0.81 -21.39 -1.99
N TRP A 42 -1.81 -20.65 -1.50
CA TRP A 42 -2.05 -20.48 -0.06
C TRP A 42 -2.42 -21.80 0.61
N ASN A 43 -3.23 -22.63 -0.07
CA ASN A 43 -3.67 -23.93 0.42
C ASN A 43 -2.63 -25.06 0.24
N SER A 44 -1.57 -24.83 -0.55
CA SER A 44 -0.56 -25.87 -0.81
C SER A 44 0.26 -26.20 0.44
N LYS A 45 0.35 -27.47 0.80
CA LYS A 45 1.22 -27.96 1.88
C LYS A 45 2.68 -28.14 1.45
N GLN A 46 2.95 -28.18 0.14
CA GLN A 46 4.29 -28.38 -0.41
C GLN A 46 5.15 -27.10 -0.33
N LEU A 47 4.50 -25.93 -0.33
CA LEU A 47 5.19 -24.66 -0.26
C LEU A 47 5.39 -24.23 1.19
N SER A 48 6.63 -23.86 1.53
CA SER A 48 6.92 -23.29 2.84
C SER A 48 6.26 -21.93 3.01
N THR A 49 5.96 -21.57 4.26
CA THR A 49 5.41 -20.27 4.63
C THR A 49 6.23 -19.11 4.07
N ASN A 50 7.56 -19.19 4.14
CA ASN A 50 8.46 -18.14 3.65
C ASN A 50 8.31 -17.89 2.14
N ILE A 51 8.11 -18.95 1.34
CA ILE A 51 7.87 -18.82 -0.09
C ILE A 51 6.51 -18.17 -0.33
N LYS A 52 5.46 -18.59 0.39
CA LYS A 52 4.13 -17.98 0.28
C LYS A 52 4.15 -16.49 0.63
N VAL A 53 4.83 -16.10 1.72
CA VAL A 53 4.98 -14.70 2.12
C VAL A 53 5.73 -13.89 1.07
N ARG A 54 6.77 -14.45 0.45
CA ARG A 54 7.46 -13.82 -0.70
C ARG A 54 6.52 -13.58 -1.87
N ILE A 55 5.74 -14.59 -2.26
CA ILE A 55 4.75 -14.48 -3.35
C ILE A 55 3.71 -13.40 -3.02
N PHE A 56 3.23 -13.36 -1.78
CA PHE A 56 2.32 -12.33 -1.29
C PHE A 56 2.92 -10.92 -1.42
N ASN A 57 4.18 -10.73 -1.00
CA ASN A 57 4.86 -9.44 -1.09
C ASN A 57 5.02 -8.96 -2.55
N THR A 58 5.38 -9.87 -3.46
CA THR A 58 5.63 -9.53 -4.86
C THR A 58 4.35 -9.28 -5.66
N ASN A 59 3.28 -10.04 -5.41
CA ASN A 59 2.07 -9.96 -6.24
C ASN A 59 0.95 -9.16 -5.59
N VAL A 60 0.65 -9.42 -4.33
CA VAL A 60 -0.52 -8.83 -3.65
C VAL A 60 -0.15 -7.50 -3.01
N LYS A 61 0.94 -7.48 -2.24
CA LYS A 61 1.38 -6.26 -1.54
C LYS A 61 1.86 -5.19 -2.52
N ALA A 62 2.48 -5.58 -3.64
CA ALA A 62 2.86 -4.66 -4.71
C ALA A 62 1.65 -3.97 -5.37
N VAL A 63 0.55 -4.70 -5.61
CA VAL A 63 -0.69 -4.13 -6.15
C VAL A 63 -1.37 -3.22 -5.11
N LEU A 64 -1.36 -3.65 -3.85
CA LEU A 64 -1.96 -2.92 -2.74
C LEU A 64 -1.27 -1.57 -2.50
N LEU A 65 0.06 -1.56 -2.42
CA LEU A 65 0.88 -0.38 -2.11
C LEU A 65 1.37 0.34 -3.37
N TYR A 66 0.69 0.16 -4.50
CA TYR A 66 1.07 0.86 -5.71
C TYR A 66 0.80 2.37 -5.56
N ARG A 67 1.84 3.18 -5.78
CA ARG A 67 1.78 4.66 -5.71
C ARG A 67 1.43 5.21 -4.33
N ASP A 68 1.71 4.43 -3.29
CA ASP A 68 1.50 4.77 -1.88
C ASP A 68 2.29 6.02 -1.43
N GLU A 69 3.36 6.37 -2.14
CA GLU A 69 4.13 7.60 -1.90
C GLU A 69 3.27 8.86 -2.06
N THR A 70 2.25 8.83 -2.93
CA THR A 70 1.40 9.99 -3.26
C THR A 70 0.14 10.09 -2.40
N TRP A 71 -0.16 9.09 -1.58
CA TRP A 71 -1.37 9.10 -0.76
C TRP A 71 -1.32 10.14 0.36
N ARG A 72 -2.46 10.70 0.73
CA ARG A 72 -2.60 11.34 2.02
C ARG A 72 -2.73 10.25 3.08
N ILE A 73 -1.66 10.03 3.85
CA ILE A 73 -1.68 9.03 4.93
C ILE A 73 -2.54 9.58 6.07
N THR A 74 -3.65 8.89 6.33
CA THR A 74 -4.42 9.05 7.56
C THR A 74 -4.31 7.76 8.37
N THR A 75 -4.50 7.89 9.68
CA THR A 75 -4.57 6.72 10.59
C THR A 75 -5.66 5.74 10.17
N THR A 76 -6.77 6.24 9.60
CA THR A 76 -7.86 5.41 9.07
C THR A 76 -7.43 4.59 7.85
N ILE A 77 -6.69 5.17 6.91
CA ILE A 77 -6.15 4.46 5.74
C ILE A 77 -5.14 3.39 6.17
N ILE A 78 -4.21 3.73 7.07
CA ILE A 78 -3.24 2.76 7.60
C ILE A 78 -3.96 1.57 8.23
N LYS A 79 -4.97 1.83 9.08
CA LYS A 79 -5.76 0.77 9.72
C LYS A 79 -6.47 -0.12 8.69
N LYS A 80 -7.09 0.46 7.67
CA LYS A 80 -7.75 -0.30 6.57
C LYS A 80 -6.75 -1.23 5.85
N LEU A 81 -5.56 -0.73 5.51
CA LEU A 81 -4.51 -1.51 4.87
C LEU A 81 -3.99 -2.63 5.78
N GLN A 82 -3.73 -2.31 7.05
CA GLN A 82 -3.22 -3.27 8.03
C GLN A 82 -4.20 -4.43 8.26
N VAL A 83 -5.50 -4.14 8.38
CA VAL A 83 -6.54 -5.17 8.53
C VAL A 83 -6.53 -6.12 7.33
N PHE A 84 -6.44 -5.58 6.11
CA PHE A 84 -6.36 -6.40 4.90
C PHE A 84 -5.10 -7.28 4.87
N ILE A 85 -3.94 -6.70 5.14
CA ILE A 85 -2.65 -7.44 5.16
C ILE A 85 -2.69 -8.54 6.22
N ASN A 86 -3.11 -8.23 7.47
CA ASN A 86 -3.17 -9.21 8.54
C ASN A 86 -4.13 -10.36 8.20
N SER A 87 -5.29 -10.06 7.60
CA SER A 87 -6.21 -11.09 7.13
C SER A 87 -5.58 -12.03 6.11
N CYS A 88 -4.79 -11.49 5.17
CA CYS A 88 -4.06 -12.30 4.19
C CYS A 88 -2.96 -13.16 4.85
N LEU A 89 -2.19 -12.60 5.78
CA LEU A 89 -1.13 -13.31 6.48
C LEU A 89 -1.67 -14.46 7.34
N CYS A 90 -2.79 -14.25 8.05
CA CYS A 90 -3.44 -15.32 8.80
C CYS A 90 -3.86 -16.48 7.89
N LYS A 91 -4.42 -16.19 6.71
CA LYS A 91 -4.77 -17.22 5.72
C LYS A 91 -3.55 -17.96 5.17
N ILE A 92 -2.44 -17.25 4.93
CA ILE A 92 -1.18 -17.87 4.49
C ILE A 92 -0.61 -18.83 5.55
N LEU A 93 -0.73 -18.45 6.83
CA LEU A 93 -0.36 -19.28 7.97
C LEU A 93 -1.37 -20.38 8.31
N ASN A 94 -2.47 -20.47 7.55
CA ASN A 94 -3.55 -21.42 7.78
C ASN A 94 -4.18 -21.31 9.19
N ILE A 95 -4.24 -20.09 9.73
CA ILE A 95 -4.88 -19.79 11.01
C ILE A 95 -6.35 -19.54 10.74
N HIS A 96 -7.19 -20.37 11.34
CA HIS A 96 -8.65 -20.30 11.23
C HIS A 96 -9.26 -20.14 12.61
N TRP A 97 -10.46 -19.58 12.67
CA TRP A 97 -11.24 -19.61 13.91
C TRP A 97 -11.41 -21.08 14.37
N PRO A 98 -11.22 -21.42 15.66
CA PRO A 98 -11.13 -20.53 16.84
C PRO A 98 -9.72 -20.06 17.22
N ASP A 99 -8.69 -20.41 16.44
CA ASP A 99 -7.31 -20.05 16.76
C ASP A 99 -7.10 -18.54 16.70
N THR A 100 -6.55 -17.98 17.78
CA THR A 100 -6.26 -16.55 17.90
C THR A 100 -4.75 -16.33 17.95
N ILE A 101 -4.27 -15.35 17.19
CA ILE A 101 -2.86 -14.94 17.16
C ILE A 101 -2.75 -13.44 17.45
N SER A 102 -1.75 -13.04 18.23
CA SER A 102 -1.43 -11.63 18.43
C SER A 102 -0.83 -11.04 17.16
N ASN A 103 -1.04 -9.74 16.93
CA ASN A 103 -0.45 -9.04 15.78
C ASN A 103 1.08 -9.10 15.81
N SER A 104 1.70 -9.02 16.98
CA SER A 104 3.16 -9.10 17.13
C SER A 104 3.71 -10.44 16.67
N LEU A 105 3.11 -11.56 17.13
CA LEU A 105 3.54 -12.91 16.75
C LEU A 105 3.29 -13.19 15.26
N LEU A 106 2.21 -12.64 14.69
CA LEU A 106 1.93 -12.73 13.26
C LEU A 106 3.05 -12.09 12.42
N TRP A 107 3.48 -10.89 12.82
CA TRP A 107 4.53 -10.15 12.13
C TRP A 107 5.91 -10.78 12.30
N GLU A 108 6.20 -11.29 13.49
CA GLU A 108 7.44 -12.04 13.78
C GLU A 108 7.55 -13.30 12.90
N ARG A 109 6.50 -14.14 12.87
CA ARG A 109 6.49 -15.39 12.08
C ARG A 109 6.60 -15.15 10.58
N THR A 110 6.13 -14.01 10.09
CA THR A 110 6.15 -13.68 8.65
C THR A 110 7.28 -12.73 8.26
N ASN A 111 8.09 -12.30 9.23
CA ASN A 111 9.11 -11.27 9.08
C ASN A 111 8.57 -10.03 8.32
N GLN A 112 7.36 -9.60 8.69
CA GLN A 112 6.67 -8.46 8.07
C GLN A 112 6.69 -7.25 9.00
N LEU A 113 6.76 -6.07 8.40
CA LEU A 113 6.63 -4.80 9.13
C LEU A 113 5.18 -4.31 9.10
N PRO A 114 4.77 -3.49 10.09
CA PRO A 114 3.53 -2.74 10.03
C PRO A 114 3.45 -1.90 8.74
N ALA A 115 2.24 -1.77 8.18
CA ALA A 115 2.01 -1.07 6.93
C ALA A 115 2.51 0.39 6.96
N GLU A 116 2.32 1.07 8.09
CA GLU A 116 2.80 2.43 8.31
C GLU A 116 4.32 2.56 8.13
N GLU A 117 5.09 1.66 8.74
CA GLU A 117 6.54 1.68 8.63
C GLU A 117 7.02 1.41 7.21
N GLU A 118 6.37 0.50 6.50
CA GLU A 118 6.73 0.20 5.12
C GLU A 118 6.47 1.38 4.18
N ILE A 119 5.30 2.01 4.29
CA ILE A 119 4.95 3.20 3.49
C ILE A 119 5.92 4.34 3.83
N ARG A 120 6.24 4.56 5.11
CA ARG A 120 7.22 5.55 5.54
C ARG A 120 8.59 5.29 4.93
N LYS A 121 9.07 4.03 4.96
CA LYS A 121 10.35 3.64 4.33
C LYS A 121 10.34 3.90 2.82
N ARG A 122 9.24 3.61 2.12
CA ARG A 122 9.09 3.88 0.67
C ARG A 122 9.18 5.37 0.36
N ARG A 123 8.47 6.21 1.13
CA ARG A 123 8.55 7.67 1.00
C ARG A 123 9.94 8.22 1.21
N TRP A 124 10.63 7.79 2.26
CA TRP A 124 12.02 8.22 2.49
C TRP A 124 12.96 7.80 1.37
N LYS A 125 12.79 6.60 0.82
CA LYS A 125 13.55 6.15 -0.36
C LYS A 125 13.27 7.03 -1.58
N TRP A 126 12.01 7.40 -1.83
CA TRP A 126 11.61 8.26 -2.94
C TRP A 126 12.15 9.70 -2.78
N ILE A 127 12.06 10.28 -1.59
CA ILE A 127 12.65 11.58 -1.26
C ILE A 127 14.17 11.53 -1.48
N GLY A 128 14.84 10.50 -0.96
CA GLY A 128 16.28 10.32 -1.15
C GLY A 128 16.68 10.16 -2.62
N HIS A 129 15.88 9.46 -3.43
CA HIS A 129 16.11 9.37 -4.87
C HIS A 129 15.98 10.73 -5.55
N THR A 130 14.97 11.52 -5.19
CA THR A 130 14.74 12.87 -5.72
C THR A 130 15.87 13.82 -5.34
N LEU A 131 16.35 13.78 -4.09
CA LEU A 131 17.45 14.61 -3.61
C LEU A 131 18.80 14.29 -4.28
N ARG A 132 19.00 13.05 -4.75
CA ARG A 132 20.21 12.66 -5.50
C ARG A 132 20.22 13.17 -6.95
N LYS A 133 19.10 13.67 -7.48
CA LYS A 133 19.05 14.28 -8.83
C LYS A 133 19.78 15.64 -8.83
N SER A 134 20.23 16.07 -10.00
CA SER A 134 20.88 17.37 -10.19
C SER A 134 19.98 18.54 -9.72
N SER A 135 20.59 19.65 -9.31
CA SER A 135 19.89 20.87 -8.86
C SER A 135 18.94 21.44 -9.92
N ASN A 136 19.26 21.23 -11.20
CA ASN A 136 18.48 21.73 -12.33
C ASN A 136 17.29 20.83 -12.65
N CYS A 137 17.16 19.67 -11.99
CA CYS A 137 16.06 18.75 -12.24
C CYS A 137 14.77 19.30 -11.61
N ILE A 138 13.73 19.47 -12.45
CA ILE A 138 12.41 20.00 -12.08
C ILE A 138 11.83 19.27 -10.86
N THR A 139 11.99 17.93 -10.77
CA THR A 139 11.46 17.16 -9.63
C THR A 139 12.14 17.50 -8.30
N ARG A 140 13.43 17.89 -8.31
CA ARG A 140 14.14 18.32 -7.11
C ARG A 140 13.73 19.74 -6.73
N GLN A 141 13.55 20.64 -7.70
CA GLN A 141 13.08 21.99 -7.46
C GLN A 141 11.63 22.00 -6.92
N ALA A 142 10.75 21.17 -7.50
CA ALA A 142 9.37 21.02 -7.07
C ALA A 142 9.22 20.55 -5.62
N LEU A 143 10.21 19.82 -5.07
CA LEU A 143 10.22 19.39 -3.67
C LEU A 143 10.31 20.59 -2.70
N PHE A 144 11.06 21.63 -3.08
CA PHE A 144 11.26 22.85 -2.28
C PHE A 144 10.37 24.00 -2.73
N TRP A 145 9.58 23.79 -3.78
CA TRP A 145 8.66 24.78 -4.30
C TRP A 145 7.49 24.96 -3.35
N ASN A 146 7.47 26.12 -2.68
CA ASN A 146 6.32 26.55 -1.89
C ASN A 146 5.49 27.52 -2.74
N PRO A 147 4.37 27.11 -3.33
CA PRO A 147 3.55 28.02 -4.10
C PRO A 147 2.89 29.03 -3.15
N GLU A 148 3.25 30.31 -3.30
CA GLU A 148 2.57 31.43 -2.65
C GLU A 148 1.18 31.60 -3.26
N TRP A 149 0.21 30.81 -2.82
CA TRP A 149 -1.18 31.01 -3.20
C TRP A 149 -1.73 32.21 -2.42
N LYS A 150 -1.80 33.39 -3.05
CA LYS A 150 -2.72 34.45 -2.64
C LYS A 150 -4.12 34.00 -3.06
N TRP A 151 -4.95 33.62 -2.09
CA TRP A 151 -6.39 33.51 -2.30
C TRP A 151 -6.90 34.90 -2.72
N LYS A 152 -7.53 34.98 -3.89
CA LYS A 152 -8.23 36.17 -4.38
C LYS A 152 -9.72 35.90 -4.33
#